data_AF-A0A210P8K3-F1
#
_entry.id   AF-A0A210P8K3-F1
#
_cell.length_a   1.000
_cell.length_b   1.000
_cell.length_c   1.000
_cell.angle_alpha   90.00
_cell.angle_beta   90.00
_cell.angle_gamma   90.00
#
_symmetry.space_group_name_H-M   'P 1'
#
loop_
_entity.id
_entity.type
_entity.pdbx_description
1 polymer ?
#
loop_
_entity_poly.entity_id
_entity_poly.type
_entity_poly.pdbx_seq_one_letter_code
_entity_poly.pdbx_strand_id
1 'polypeptide(L)'
;MDKDIAIDLLKLIDESFKDKNSKSEILRRDIELLKSGKATYKEVNDLAIEVGQNLSHSINEFVTAKSLPNEKMYFNISNRLMNHTLKNNYDIVTGYASDVQNQLNQVANLHLKAQVPDFNQEKVKGLVERLTAAETFDDIKWILDEPLVTFTQSIVDDSIQKNVEFQAKAGLQPRITRTVVGKPCDWCKNLAGSYSYNKAPDDIYRRHERCRCVVDYNPGDGRKQNVWTKDWK
;
A
#
# COMPACT_ATOMS: atom_id res chain seq x y z
N MET A 1 3.08 4.58 39.21
CA MET A 1 3.54 3.88 37.99
C MET A 1 2.64 4.38 36.88
N ASP A 2 3.08 5.39 36.14
CA ASP A 2 2.28 5.93 35.05
C ASP A 2 2.11 4.84 33.99
N LYS A 3 0.86 4.47 33.76
CA LYS A 3 0.50 3.44 32.79
C LYS A 3 0.83 3.98 31.41
N ASP A 4 1.70 3.29 30.66
CA ASP A 4 2.09 3.71 29.33
C ASP A 4 0.92 3.51 28.35
N ILE A 5 0.16 4.57 28.16
CA ILE A 5 -1.07 4.59 27.37
C ILE A 5 -0.87 4.09 25.94
N ALA A 6 0.33 4.30 25.37
CA ALA A 6 0.63 3.84 24.02
C ALA A 6 0.71 2.30 23.94
N ILE A 7 1.21 1.62 24.98
CA ILE A 7 1.27 0.15 25.01
C ILE A 7 -0.13 -0.43 25.11
N ASP A 8 -0.95 0.11 26.00
CA ASP A 8 -2.33 -0.35 26.18
C ASP A 8 -3.16 -0.15 24.91
N LEU A 9 -3.03 1.02 24.27
CA LEU A 9 -3.69 1.29 22.98
C LEU A 9 -3.24 0.34 21.89
N LEU A 10 -1.92 0.11 21.74
CA LEU A 10 -1.38 -0.80 20.73
C LEU A 10 -1.95 -2.21 20.87
N LYS A 11 -2.02 -2.72 22.10
CA LYS A 11 -2.56 -4.06 22.37
C LYS A 11 -4.03 -4.17 21.90
N LEU A 12 -4.87 -3.20 22.25
CA LEU A 12 -6.29 -3.19 21.86
C LEU A 12 -6.45 -3.07 20.34
N ILE A 13 -5.68 -2.17 19.71
CA ILE A 13 -5.69 -1.97 18.27
C ILE A 13 -5.29 -3.25 17.54
N ASP A 14 -4.23 -3.93 17.98
CA ASP A 14 -3.76 -5.17 17.37
C ASP A 14 -4.77 -6.30 17.48
N GLU A 15 -5.42 -6.45 18.64
CA GLU A 15 -6.46 -7.47 18.86
C GLU A 15 -7.66 -7.23 17.93
N SER A 16 -8.16 -5.98 17.87
CA SER A 16 -9.24 -5.59 16.96
C SER A 16 -8.85 -5.77 15.48
N PHE A 17 -7.64 -5.36 15.12
CA PHE A 17 -7.15 -5.43 13.74
C PHE A 17 -7.05 -6.88 13.26
N LYS A 18 -6.52 -7.76 14.11
CA LYS A 18 -6.47 -9.21 13.84
C LYS A 18 -7.87 -9.79 13.69
N ASP A 19 -8.80 -9.44 14.59
CA ASP A 19 -10.18 -9.91 14.53
C ASP A 19 -10.87 -9.47 13.23
N LYS A 20 -10.79 -8.18 12.88
CA LYS A 20 -11.38 -7.63 11.66
C LYS A 20 -10.80 -8.27 10.40
N ASN A 21 -9.47 -8.41 10.31
CA ASN A 21 -8.84 -9.08 9.17
C ASN A 21 -9.22 -10.56 9.07
N SER A 22 -9.35 -11.28 10.20
CA SER A 22 -9.73 -12.69 10.21
C SER A 22 -11.14 -12.95 9.68
N LYS A 23 -12.02 -11.95 9.79
CA LYS A 23 -13.43 -12.00 9.35
C LYS A 23 -13.65 -11.36 7.98
N SER A 24 -12.62 -10.84 7.33
CA SER A 24 -12.76 -10.15 6.04
C SER A 24 -12.92 -11.14 4.90
N GLU A 25 -14.10 -11.14 4.27
CA GLU A 25 -14.37 -11.92 3.06
C GLU A 25 -13.52 -11.44 1.86
N ILE A 26 -13.14 -10.16 1.82
CA ILE A 26 -12.27 -9.61 0.78
C ILE A 26 -10.87 -10.22 0.91
N LEU A 27 -10.30 -10.22 2.12
CA LEU A 27 -8.97 -10.82 2.35
C LEU A 27 -9.00 -12.33 2.08
N ARG A 28 -10.07 -13.02 2.48
CA ARG A 28 -10.22 -14.45 2.20
C ARG A 28 -10.24 -14.74 0.69
N ARG A 29 -11.04 -13.98 -0.07
CA ARG A 29 -11.12 -14.07 -1.53
C ARG A 29 -9.76 -13.82 -2.19
N ASP A 30 -9.03 -12.79 -1.76
CA ASP A 30 -7.72 -12.46 -2.35
C ASP A 30 -6.70 -13.57 -2.07
N ILE A 31 -6.67 -14.12 -0.85
CA ILE A 31 -5.84 -15.30 -0.51
C ILE A 31 -6.20 -16.52 -1.36
N GLU A 32 -7.49 -16.78 -1.62
CA GLU A 32 -7.94 -17.86 -2.49
C GLU A 32 -7.48 -17.65 -3.95
N LEU A 33 -7.56 -16.42 -4.46
CA LEU A 33 -7.07 -16.05 -5.79
C LEU A 33 -5.56 -16.24 -5.91
N LEU A 34 -4.79 -15.85 -4.88
CA LEU A 34 -3.35 -16.09 -4.82
C LEU A 34 -3.04 -17.59 -4.86
N LYS A 35 -3.72 -18.40 -4.03
CA LYS A 35 -3.52 -19.87 -4.03
C LYS A 35 -3.83 -20.51 -5.37
N SER A 36 -4.80 -19.96 -6.11
CA SER A 36 -5.18 -20.46 -7.44
C SER A 36 -4.28 -19.95 -8.58
N GLY A 37 -3.29 -19.10 -8.30
CA GLY A 37 -2.40 -18.51 -9.31
C GLY A 37 -3.06 -17.45 -10.19
N LYS A 38 -4.18 -16.86 -9.74
CA LYS A 38 -4.99 -15.90 -10.51
C LYS A 38 -4.90 -14.48 -9.99
N ALA A 39 -4.23 -14.26 -8.86
CA ALA A 39 -4.08 -12.93 -8.29
C ALA A 39 -3.17 -12.06 -9.16
N THR A 40 -3.54 -10.79 -9.28
CA THR A 40 -2.78 -9.74 -9.96
C THR A 40 -2.55 -8.57 -9.01
N TYR A 41 -1.91 -7.49 -9.47
CA TYR A 41 -1.77 -6.28 -8.66
C TYR A 41 -3.12 -5.60 -8.36
N LYS A 42 -4.19 -5.97 -9.07
CA LYS A 42 -5.56 -5.64 -8.67
C LYS A 42 -5.89 -6.21 -7.29
N GLU A 43 -5.67 -7.50 -7.06
CA GLU A 43 -5.92 -8.13 -5.76
C GLU A 43 -4.97 -7.61 -4.68
N VAL A 44 -3.73 -7.24 -5.03
CA VAL A 44 -2.83 -6.56 -4.09
C VAL A 44 -3.41 -5.21 -3.65
N ASN A 45 -3.99 -4.43 -4.57
CA ASN A 45 -4.65 -3.17 -4.26
C ASN A 45 -5.95 -3.36 -3.45
N ASP A 46 -6.78 -4.36 -3.78
CA ASP A 46 -7.99 -4.70 -3.01
C ASP A 46 -7.63 -5.04 -1.56
N LEU A 47 -6.63 -5.92 -1.37
CA LEU A 47 -6.09 -6.27 -0.05
C LEU A 47 -5.54 -5.05 0.70
N ALA A 48 -4.80 -4.17 0.03
CA ALA A 48 -4.25 -2.97 0.65
C ALA A 48 -5.34 -1.98 1.12
N ILE A 49 -6.41 -1.83 0.34
CA ILE A 49 -7.56 -1.00 0.74
C ILE A 49 -8.21 -1.59 1.99
N GLU A 50 -8.52 -2.89 1.96
CA GLU A 50 -9.20 -3.59 3.05
C GLU A 50 -8.38 -3.59 4.35
N VAL A 51 -7.09 -3.90 4.26
CA VAL A 51 -6.14 -3.81 5.39
C VAL A 51 -6.05 -2.39 5.94
N GLY A 52 -5.99 -1.38 5.06
CA GLY A 52 -5.98 0.02 5.48
C GLY A 52 -7.26 0.44 6.20
N GLN A 53 -8.42 0.00 5.70
CA GLN A 53 -9.72 0.27 6.30
C GLN A 53 -9.87 -0.43 7.65
N ASN A 54 -9.50 -1.70 7.75
CA ASN A 54 -9.55 -2.45 9.01
C ASN A 54 -8.62 -1.85 10.08
N LEU A 55 -7.44 -1.35 9.67
CA LEU A 55 -6.56 -0.62 10.57
C LEU A 55 -7.21 0.70 11.03
N SER A 56 -7.72 1.50 10.10
CA SER A 56 -8.39 2.76 10.40
C SER A 56 -9.55 2.56 11.38
N HIS A 57 -10.42 1.57 11.14
CA HIS A 57 -11.51 1.23 12.07
C HIS A 57 -10.98 0.82 13.45
N SER A 58 -9.94 -0.02 13.51
CA SER A 58 -9.37 -0.49 14.78
C SER A 58 -8.73 0.65 15.58
N ILE A 59 -8.05 1.58 14.91
CA ILE A 59 -7.45 2.74 15.57
C ILE A 59 -8.55 3.66 16.11
N ASN A 60 -9.55 3.99 15.29
CA ASN A 60 -10.64 4.89 15.69
C ASN A 60 -11.52 4.32 16.81
N GLU A 61 -11.55 3.00 16.99
CA GLU A 61 -12.26 2.33 18.09
C GLU A 61 -11.64 2.65 19.47
N PHE A 62 -10.32 2.80 19.55
CA PHE A 62 -9.62 2.97 20.83
C PHE A 62 -8.91 4.31 21.00
N VAL A 63 -8.50 4.97 19.91
CA VAL A 63 -7.85 6.27 19.94
C VAL A 63 -8.90 7.36 19.79
N THR A 64 -9.35 7.86 20.94
CA THR A 64 -10.36 8.92 21.07
C THR A 64 -9.79 10.08 21.90
N ALA A 65 -10.42 11.25 21.86
CA ALA A 65 -10.00 12.37 22.71
C ALA A 65 -9.92 11.95 24.20
N LYS A 66 -10.92 11.20 24.68
CA LYS A 66 -10.98 10.71 26.06
C LYS A 66 -9.90 9.67 26.40
N SER A 67 -9.39 8.95 25.41
CA SER A 67 -8.33 7.97 25.61
C SER A 67 -6.93 8.60 25.51
N LEU A 68 -6.83 9.92 25.36
CA LEU A 68 -5.56 10.63 25.23
C LEU A 68 -5.34 11.57 26.41
N PRO A 69 -4.09 11.79 26.84
CA PRO A 69 -3.82 12.75 27.91
C PRO A 69 -4.23 14.15 27.46
N ASN A 70 -4.97 14.87 28.31
CA ASN A 70 -5.48 16.22 28.00
C ASN A 70 -6.20 16.33 26.64
N GLU A 71 -6.82 15.24 26.18
CA GLU A 71 -7.51 15.18 24.89
C GLU A 71 -6.62 15.48 23.68
N LYS A 72 -5.30 15.37 23.86
CA LYS A 72 -4.29 15.75 22.86
C LYS A 72 -3.44 14.56 22.44
N MET A 73 -3.17 14.49 21.14
CA MET A 73 -2.21 13.53 20.58
C MET A 73 -0.77 14.03 20.76
N TYR A 74 0.00 13.33 21.57
CA TYR A 74 1.42 13.64 21.79
C TYR A 74 2.33 12.85 20.83
N PHE A 75 3.48 13.44 20.49
CA PHE A 75 4.44 12.88 19.56
C PHE A 75 4.89 11.46 19.94
N ASN A 76 5.20 11.20 21.21
CA ASN A 76 5.61 9.88 21.66
C ASN A 76 4.52 8.81 21.47
N ILE A 77 3.25 9.17 21.67
CA ILE A 77 2.10 8.28 21.46
C ILE A 77 1.90 8.05 19.96
N SER A 78 1.77 9.14 19.18
CA SER A 78 1.56 9.08 17.73
C SER A 78 2.69 8.33 17.02
N ASN A 79 3.95 8.63 17.37
CA ASN A 79 5.11 8.00 16.75
C ASN A 79 5.11 6.49 16.95
N ARG A 80 4.79 6.01 18.15
CA ARG A 80 4.74 4.57 18.45
C ARG A 80 3.56 3.89 17.77
N LEU A 81 2.37 4.50 17.84
CA LEU A 81 1.17 3.98 17.17
C LEU A 81 1.39 3.84 15.66
N MET A 82 1.82 4.93 14.99
CA MET A 82 1.98 4.94 13.54
C MET A 82 3.13 4.04 13.08
N ASN A 83 4.30 4.08 13.73
CA ASN A 83 5.40 3.20 13.33
C ASN A 83 5.03 1.71 13.47
N HIS A 84 4.36 1.32 14.57
CA HIS A 84 3.99 -0.06 14.77
C HIS A 84 2.92 -0.52 13.76
N THR A 85 1.81 0.21 13.68
CA THR A 85 0.66 -0.21 12.88
C THR A 85 0.89 -0.12 11.38
N LEU A 86 1.55 0.95 10.90
CA LEU A 86 1.85 1.11 9.48
C LEU A 86 2.94 0.15 9.01
N LYS A 87 3.87 -0.23 9.90
CA LYS A 87 4.85 -1.28 9.60
C LYS A 87 4.18 -2.64 9.43
N ASN A 88 3.22 -2.98 10.28
CA ASN A 88 2.43 -4.20 10.14
C ASN A 88 1.68 -4.23 8.79
N ASN A 89 1.01 -3.13 8.42
CA ASN A 89 0.37 -3.03 7.10
C ASN A 89 1.38 -3.20 5.94
N TYR A 90 2.55 -2.57 6.05
CA TYR A 90 3.63 -2.75 5.08
C TYR A 90 4.06 -4.21 4.95
N ASP A 91 4.27 -4.91 6.06
CA ASP A 91 4.74 -6.30 6.03
C ASP A 91 3.66 -7.22 5.40
N ILE A 92 2.38 -6.99 5.71
CA ILE A 92 1.25 -7.72 5.10
C ILE A 92 1.19 -7.47 3.59
N VAL A 93 1.16 -6.20 3.17
CA VAL A 93 0.97 -5.82 1.76
C VAL A 93 2.16 -6.24 0.91
N THR A 94 3.39 -6.02 1.39
CA THR A 94 4.59 -6.41 0.65
C THR A 94 4.78 -7.92 0.58
N GLY A 95 4.39 -8.66 1.63
CA GLY A 95 4.36 -10.13 1.59
C GLY A 95 3.44 -10.64 0.49
N TYR A 96 2.18 -10.19 0.49
CA TYR A 96 1.20 -10.58 -0.53
C TYR A 96 1.62 -10.13 -1.94
N ALA A 97 2.10 -8.89 -2.09
CA ALA A 97 2.61 -8.37 -3.36
C ALA A 97 3.80 -9.18 -3.90
N SER A 98 4.69 -9.64 -3.01
CA SER A 98 5.84 -10.47 -3.41
C SER A 98 5.40 -11.82 -3.95
N ASP A 99 4.41 -12.45 -3.31
CA ASP A 99 3.87 -13.73 -3.77
C ASP A 99 3.18 -13.58 -5.13
N VAL A 100 2.35 -12.54 -5.30
CA VAL A 100 1.72 -12.21 -6.59
C VAL A 100 2.78 -11.95 -7.66
N GLN A 101 3.79 -11.12 -7.38
CA GLN A 101 4.85 -10.80 -8.33
C GLN A 101 5.67 -12.03 -8.73
N ASN A 102 5.96 -12.94 -7.78
CA ASN A 102 6.64 -14.19 -8.09
C ASN A 102 5.80 -15.07 -9.04
N GLN A 103 4.48 -15.15 -8.83
CA GLN A 103 3.58 -15.86 -9.75
C GLN A 103 3.54 -15.22 -11.13
N LEU A 104 3.43 -13.89 -11.21
CA LEU A 104 3.47 -13.16 -12.48
C LEU A 104 4.78 -13.39 -13.23
N ASN A 105 5.91 -13.38 -12.52
CA ASN A 105 7.21 -13.70 -13.10
C ASN A 105 7.26 -15.14 -13.63
N GLN A 106 6.75 -16.11 -12.86
CA GLN A 106 6.70 -17.51 -13.30
C GLN A 106 5.83 -17.70 -14.55
N VAL A 107 4.65 -17.09 -14.59
CA VAL A 107 3.74 -17.13 -15.76
C VAL A 107 4.39 -16.51 -16.99
N ALA A 108 5.18 -15.44 -16.81
CA ALA A 108 5.95 -14.80 -17.86
C ALA A 108 7.28 -15.51 -18.20
N ASN A 109 7.55 -16.68 -17.61
CA ASN A 109 8.82 -17.41 -17.75
C ASN A 109 10.06 -16.56 -17.41
N LEU A 110 9.92 -15.68 -16.42
CA LEU A 110 10.98 -14.84 -15.88
C LEU A 110 11.56 -15.47 -14.62
N HIS A 111 12.84 -15.84 -14.65
CA HIS A 111 13.57 -16.33 -13.48
C HIS A 111 14.03 -15.17 -12.56
N LEU A 112 13.11 -14.25 -12.26
CA LEU A 112 13.35 -13.09 -11.41
C LEU A 112 12.59 -13.25 -10.09
N LYS A 113 13.26 -12.92 -8.98
CA LYS A 113 12.58 -12.79 -7.69
C LYS A 113 11.85 -11.45 -7.62
N ALA A 114 10.71 -11.43 -6.94
CA ALA A 114 10.03 -10.20 -6.57
C ALA A 114 10.99 -9.27 -5.81
N GLN A 115 10.95 -7.99 -6.16
CA GLN A 115 11.64 -6.93 -5.46
C GLN A 115 10.70 -6.34 -4.42
N VAL A 116 11.22 -6.09 -3.22
CA VAL A 116 10.47 -5.49 -2.12
C VAL A 116 10.90 -4.03 -1.98
N PRO A 117 9.98 -3.05 -1.98
CA PRO A 117 10.32 -1.65 -1.73
C PRO A 117 10.74 -1.46 -0.27
N ASP A 118 11.46 -0.39 0.04
CA ASP A 118 11.80 -0.06 1.43
C ASP A 118 10.58 0.53 2.17
N PHE A 119 10.50 0.33 3.48
CA PHE A 119 9.45 0.96 4.29
C PHE A 119 9.63 2.49 4.33
N ASN A 120 8.64 3.23 3.85
CA ASN A 120 8.74 4.66 3.66
C ASN A 120 8.56 5.44 4.99
N GLN A 121 9.67 5.59 5.71
CA GLN A 121 9.69 6.29 7.00
C GLN A 121 9.33 7.78 6.92
N GLU A 122 9.63 8.44 5.80
CA GLU A 122 9.29 9.86 5.61
C GLU A 122 7.77 10.06 5.54
N LYS A 123 7.03 9.16 4.86
CA LYS A 123 5.56 9.17 4.85
C LYS A 123 4.99 8.98 6.27
N VAL A 124 5.57 8.08 7.06
CA VAL A 124 5.16 7.84 8.46
C VAL A 124 5.39 9.08 9.31
N LYS A 125 6.58 9.68 9.21
CA LYS A 125 6.94 10.92 9.92
C LYS A 125 5.97 12.05 9.59
N GLY A 126 5.62 12.24 8.31
CA GLY A 126 4.63 13.24 7.90
C GLY A 126 3.24 13.01 8.50
N LEU A 127 2.80 11.77 8.69
CA LEU A 127 1.55 11.46 9.40
C LEU A 127 1.64 11.78 10.89
N VAL A 128 2.75 11.43 11.53
CA VAL A 128 3.01 11.72 12.95
C VAL A 128 3.02 13.23 13.21
N GLU A 129 3.74 14.00 12.39
CA GLU A 129 3.81 15.45 12.50
C GLU A 129 2.40 16.07 12.42
N ARG A 130 1.60 15.66 11.42
CA ARG A 130 0.23 16.14 11.25
C ARG A 130 -0.66 15.80 12.46
N LEU A 131 -0.62 14.57 12.95
CA LEU A 131 -1.40 14.13 14.11
C LEU A 131 -1.09 14.93 15.39
N THR A 132 0.13 15.47 15.50
CA THR A 132 0.58 16.24 16.67
C THR A 132 0.42 17.75 16.53
N ALA A 133 -0.05 18.22 15.37
CA ALA A 133 -0.08 19.65 15.04
C ALA A 133 -1.27 20.40 15.67
N ALA A 134 -2.36 19.69 16.00
CA ALA A 134 -3.57 20.32 16.55
C ALA A 134 -3.53 20.44 18.09
N GLU A 135 -4.27 21.42 18.62
CA GLU A 135 -4.45 21.58 20.06
C GLU A 135 -5.32 20.48 20.65
N THR A 136 -6.41 20.14 19.95
CA THR A 136 -7.31 19.04 20.31
C THR A 136 -7.20 17.90 19.31
N PHE A 137 -7.35 16.68 19.78
CA PHE A 137 -7.34 15.50 18.91
C PHE A 137 -8.53 15.47 17.94
N ASP A 138 -9.70 15.98 18.35
CA ASP A 138 -10.90 15.96 17.52
C ASP A 138 -10.76 16.77 16.22
N ASP A 139 -9.93 17.82 16.22
CA ASP A 139 -9.64 18.63 15.03
C ASP A 139 -8.81 17.88 13.97
N ILE A 140 -8.08 16.83 14.37
CA ILE A 140 -7.08 16.16 13.53
C ILE A 140 -7.28 14.65 13.38
N LYS A 141 -8.24 14.05 14.10
CA LYS A 141 -8.50 12.60 14.07
C LYS A 141 -8.81 12.05 12.67
N TRP A 142 -9.29 12.89 11.75
CA TRP A 142 -9.55 12.52 10.35
C TRP A 142 -8.30 12.00 9.61
N ILE A 143 -7.10 12.28 10.12
CA ILE A 143 -5.85 11.68 9.62
C ILE A 143 -5.82 10.15 9.77
N LEU A 144 -6.55 9.62 10.76
CA LEU A 144 -6.64 8.19 11.04
C LEU A 144 -7.67 7.48 10.14
N ASP A 145 -8.32 8.21 9.24
CA ASP A 145 -9.27 7.67 8.27
C ASP A 145 -8.58 7.40 6.92
N GLU A 146 -8.95 8.15 5.90
CA GLU A 146 -8.48 7.94 4.52
C GLU A 146 -6.99 8.10 4.28
N PRO A 147 -6.25 8.93 5.03
CA PRO A 147 -4.80 8.98 4.88
C PRO A 147 -4.12 7.66 5.23
N LEU A 148 -4.63 6.86 6.17
CA LEU A 148 -4.07 5.54 6.49
C LEU A 148 -4.35 4.52 5.37
N VAL A 149 -5.54 4.56 4.78
CA VAL A 149 -5.88 3.74 3.61
C VAL A 149 -4.99 4.11 2.44
N THR A 150 -4.82 5.40 2.18
CA THR A 150 -3.97 5.91 1.09
C THR A 150 -2.50 5.55 1.30
N PHE A 151 -2.00 5.61 2.54
CA PHE A 151 -0.65 5.13 2.88
C PHE A 151 -0.51 3.66 2.51
N THR A 152 -1.47 2.82 2.93
CA THR A 152 -1.44 1.37 2.68
C THR A 152 -1.49 1.05 1.19
N GLN A 153 -2.34 1.76 0.41
CA GLN A 153 -2.36 1.63 -1.05
C GLN A 153 -1.03 2.05 -1.71
N SER A 154 -0.36 3.07 -1.17
CA SER A 154 0.91 3.54 -1.75
C SER A 154 2.03 2.48 -1.69
N ILE A 155 1.93 1.52 -0.78
CA ILE A 155 2.88 0.38 -0.67
C ILE A 155 2.77 -0.52 -1.91
N VAL A 156 1.56 -0.63 -2.48
CA VAL A 156 1.32 -1.36 -3.72
C VAL A 156 2.04 -0.68 -4.88
N ASP A 157 1.88 0.64 -4.98
CA ASP A 157 2.53 1.42 -6.03
C ASP A 157 4.06 1.37 -5.89
N ASP A 158 4.58 1.53 -4.66
CA ASP A 158 6.01 1.42 -4.36
C ASP A 158 6.54 0.02 -4.75
N SER A 159 5.74 -1.04 -4.56
CA SER A 159 6.10 -2.42 -4.97
C SER A 159 6.11 -2.60 -6.49
N ILE A 160 5.11 -2.06 -7.20
CA ILE A 160 5.07 -2.09 -8.66
C ILE A 160 6.28 -1.34 -9.22
N GLN A 161 6.53 -0.14 -8.73
CA GLN A 161 7.63 0.70 -9.18
C GLN A 161 8.97 -0.02 -9.03
N LYS A 162 9.25 -0.61 -7.85
CA LYS A 162 10.49 -1.34 -7.60
C LYS A 162 10.70 -2.52 -8.57
N ASN A 163 9.64 -3.27 -8.87
CA ASN A 163 9.72 -4.43 -9.76
C ASN A 163 9.86 -4.02 -11.23
N VAL A 164 9.10 -3.03 -11.67
CA VAL A 164 9.16 -2.50 -13.03
C VAL A 164 10.53 -1.90 -13.32
N GLU A 165 11.07 -1.09 -12.41
CA GLU A 165 12.42 -0.52 -12.54
C GLU A 165 13.48 -1.60 -12.66
N PHE A 166 13.40 -2.65 -11.84
CA PHE A 166 14.32 -3.76 -11.88
C PHE A 166 14.27 -4.51 -13.22
N GLN A 167 13.06 -4.78 -13.73
CA GLN A 167 12.90 -5.45 -15.01
C GLN A 167 13.38 -4.60 -16.20
N ALA A 168 13.08 -3.30 -16.19
CA ALA A 168 13.55 -2.39 -17.21
C ALA A 168 15.09 -2.32 -17.24
N LYS A 169 15.74 -2.28 -16.07
CA LYS A 169 17.21 -2.38 -15.95
C LYS A 169 17.77 -3.71 -16.47
N ALA A 170 16.99 -4.79 -16.41
CA ALA A 170 17.33 -6.08 -16.99
C ALA A 170 17.09 -6.19 -18.52
N GLY A 171 16.64 -5.11 -19.17
CA GLY A 171 16.39 -5.06 -20.61
C GLY A 171 15.01 -5.57 -21.05
N LEU A 172 14.11 -5.81 -20.11
CA LEU A 172 12.71 -6.17 -20.38
C LEU A 172 11.88 -4.91 -20.67
N GLN A 173 10.70 -5.10 -21.25
CA GLN A 173 9.73 -4.02 -21.52
C GLN A 173 8.42 -4.23 -20.76
N PRO A 174 8.43 -4.11 -19.42
CA PRO A 174 7.22 -4.23 -18.63
C PRO A 174 6.19 -3.16 -19.00
N ARG A 175 4.92 -3.47 -18.74
CA ARG A 175 3.79 -2.59 -19.03
C ARG A 175 3.03 -2.29 -17.73
N ILE A 176 2.68 -1.03 -17.56
CA ILE A 176 1.87 -0.55 -16.44
C ILE A 176 0.51 -0.15 -17.01
N THR A 177 -0.56 -0.59 -16.37
CA THR A 177 -1.92 -0.21 -16.73
C THR A 177 -2.58 0.46 -15.54
N ARG A 178 -3.01 1.72 -15.70
CA ARG A 178 -3.79 2.42 -14.68
C ARG A 178 -5.27 2.38 -15.06
N THR A 179 -6.07 1.80 -14.18
CA THR A 179 -7.52 1.65 -14.34
C THR A 179 -8.23 2.53 -13.33
N VAL A 180 -9.08 3.44 -13.82
CA VAL A 180 -9.91 4.29 -12.96
C VAL A 180 -11.10 3.51 -12.41
N VAL A 181 -11.49 3.82 -11.17
CA VAL A 181 -12.61 3.18 -10.47
C VAL A 181 -13.59 4.25 -9.98
N GLY A 182 -14.89 3.98 -10.07
CA GLY A 182 -15.94 4.84 -9.55
C GLY A 182 -16.10 6.15 -10.31
N LYS A 183 -16.10 7.29 -9.59
CA LYS A 183 -16.17 8.64 -10.14
C LYS A 183 -14.78 9.31 -10.07
N PRO A 184 -13.85 9.00 -10.99
CA PRO A 184 -12.50 9.54 -10.95
C PRO A 184 -12.50 11.06 -11.21
N CYS A 185 -11.55 11.76 -10.57
CA CYS A 185 -11.24 13.14 -10.93
C CYS A 185 -10.57 13.21 -12.31
N ASP A 186 -10.54 14.39 -12.92
CA ASP A 186 -10.02 14.54 -14.28
C ASP A 186 -8.52 14.21 -14.39
N TRP A 187 -7.75 14.51 -13.34
CA TRP A 187 -6.34 14.10 -13.28
C TRP A 187 -6.19 12.57 -13.32
N CYS A 188 -6.99 11.81 -12.58
CA CYS A 188 -6.97 10.34 -12.64
C CYS A 188 -7.45 9.79 -13.98
N LYS A 189 -8.44 10.43 -14.63
CA LYS A 189 -8.88 10.05 -15.99
C LYS A 189 -7.75 10.23 -17.00
N ASN A 190 -7.01 11.32 -16.91
CA ASN A 190 -5.91 11.62 -17.83
C ASN A 190 -4.71 10.67 -17.66
N LEU A 191 -4.54 10.07 -16.49
CA LEU A 191 -3.52 9.05 -16.26
C LEU A 191 -3.97 7.63 -16.65
N ALA A 192 -5.26 7.42 -16.88
CA ALA A 192 -5.80 6.10 -17.22
C ALA A 192 -5.26 5.63 -18.57
N GLY A 193 -4.87 4.36 -18.66
CA GLY A 193 -4.30 3.80 -19.88
C GLY A 193 -3.23 2.77 -19.61
N SER A 194 -2.69 2.22 -20.69
CA SER A 194 -1.64 1.20 -20.64
C SER A 194 -0.38 1.70 -21.33
N TYR A 195 0.72 1.71 -20.57
CA TYR A 195 1.98 2.31 -20.97
C TYR A 195 3.10 1.27 -20.91
N SER A 196 3.96 1.26 -21.93
CA SER A 196 5.30 0.73 -21.73
C SER A 196 6.00 1.57 -20.67
N TYR A 197 6.71 0.94 -19.74
CA TYR A 197 7.30 1.67 -18.59
C TYR A 197 8.09 2.92 -19.00
N ASN A 198 8.91 2.81 -20.04
CA ASN A 198 9.74 3.92 -20.55
C ASN A 198 8.95 5.09 -21.16
N LYS A 199 7.63 4.96 -21.29
CA LYS A 199 6.70 5.96 -21.83
C LYS A 199 5.57 6.29 -20.85
N ALA A 200 5.60 5.74 -19.65
CA ALA A 200 4.62 6.03 -18.62
C ALA A 200 4.80 7.48 -18.12
N PRO A 201 3.71 8.20 -17.79
CA PRO A 201 3.81 9.49 -17.13
C PRO A 201 4.53 9.37 -15.78
N ASP A 202 5.34 10.36 -15.40
CA ASP A 202 6.04 10.40 -14.10
C ASP A 202 5.06 10.27 -12.91
N ASP A 203 3.84 10.74 -13.11
CA ASP A 203 2.79 10.78 -12.09
C ASP A 203 1.97 9.49 -12.00
N ILE A 204 2.31 8.43 -12.76
CA ILE A 204 1.50 7.20 -12.87
C ILE A 204 1.26 6.48 -11.54
N TYR A 205 2.13 6.68 -10.54
CA TYR A 205 2.00 6.11 -9.20
C TYR A 205 1.37 7.07 -8.19
N ARG A 206 1.22 8.36 -8.53
CA ARG A 206 0.70 9.34 -7.59
C ARG A 206 -0.79 9.09 -7.32
N ARG A 207 -1.21 9.43 -6.11
CA ARG A 207 -2.61 9.33 -5.64
C ARG A 207 -3.03 10.64 -4.98
N HIS A 208 -4.25 11.07 -5.27
CA HIS A 208 -4.95 12.07 -4.47
C HIS A 208 -5.65 11.38 -3.29
N GLU A 209 -6.15 12.18 -2.34
CA GLU A 209 -6.94 11.67 -1.22
C GLU A 209 -8.14 10.85 -1.74
N ARG A 210 -8.39 9.68 -1.13
CA ARG A 210 -9.50 8.77 -1.49
C ARG A 210 -9.44 8.17 -2.90
N CYS A 211 -8.26 8.13 -3.53
CA CYS A 211 -8.09 7.51 -4.84
C CYS A 211 -8.14 5.97 -4.76
N ARG A 212 -9.16 5.36 -5.39
CA ARG A 212 -9.31 3.90 -5.52
C ARG A 212 -8.89 3.34 -6.88
N CYS A 213 -8.22 4.14 -7.71
CA CYS A 213 -7.72 3.67 -9.00
C CYS A 213 -6.71 2.53 -8.79
N VAL A 214 -6.73 1.57 -9.70
CA VAL A 214 -5.82 0.43 -9.68
C VAL A 214 -4.64 0.75 -10.58
N VAL A 215 -3.43 0.53 -10.10
CA VAL A 215 -2.24 0.44 -10.94
C VAL A 215 -1.94 -1.05 -11.02
N ASP A 216 -2.03 -1.59 -12.22
CA ASP A 216 -1.74 -2.99 -12.51
C ASP A 216 -0.47 -3.10 -13.34
N TYR A 217 0.16 -4.26 -13.23
CA TYR A 217 1.49 -4.49 -13.75
C TYR A 217 1.55 -5.81 -14.52
N ASN A 218 2.12 -5.73 -15.72
CA ASN A 218 2.36 -6.89 -16.58
C ASN A 218 3.86 -7.03 -16.90
N PRO A 219 4.51 -8.14 -16.48
CA PRO A 219 5.92 -8.41 -16.75
C PRO A 219 6.27 -8.61 -18.23
N GLY A 220 5.28 -8.81 -19.11
CA GLY A 220 5.47 -9.13 -20.52
C GLY A 220 5.71 -10.62 -20.77
N ASP A 221 6.30 -10.95 -21.92
CA ASP A 221 6.54 -12.32 -22.40
C ASP A 221 8.01 -12.77 -22.27
N GLY A 222 8.82 -12.01 -21.52
CA GLY A 222 10.22 -12.31 -21.28
C GLY A 222 11.18 -12.02 -22.43
N ARG A 223 10.69 -11.46 -23.55
CA ARG A 223 11.55 -11.02 -24.66
C ARG A 223 12.52 -9.92 -24.22
N LYS A 224 13.77 -10.05 -24.64
CA LYS A 224 14.85 -9.12 -24.33
C LYS A 224 15.37 -8.51 -25.61
N GLN A 225 15.67 -7.21 -25.55
CA GLN A 225 16.38 -6.56 -26.65
C GLN A 225 17.89 -6.59 -26.39
N ASN A 226 18.66 -7.04 -27.37
CA ASN A 226 20.11 -6.93 -27.33
C ASN A 226 20.53 -5.46 -27.39
N VAL A 227 21.33 -5.01 -26.43
CA VAL A 227 21.72 -3.59 -26.33
C VAL A 227 22.57 -3.12 -27.52
N TRP A 228 23.39 -4.01 -28.09
CA TRP A 228 24.31 -3.72 -29.19
C TRP A 228 23.65 -3.89 -30.55
N THR A 229 23.00 -5.04 -30.78
CA THR A 229 22.42 -5.36 -32.10
C THR A 229 21.00 -4.82 -32.27
N LYS A 230 20.34 -4.44 -31.17
CA LYS A 230 18.92 -4.05 -31.12
C LYS A 230 17.94 -5.16 -31.53
N ASP A 231 18.42 -6.39 -31.71
CA ASP A 231 17.58 -7.56 -32.01
C ASP A 231 16.78 -8.01 -30.79
N TRP A 232 15.61 -8.58 -31.06
CA TRP A 232 14.75 -9.19 -30.03
C TRP A 232 15.02 -10.69 -29.94
N LYS A 233 15.16 -11.18 -28.70
CA LYS A 233 15.31 -12.60 -28.37
C LYS A 233 14.28 -13.01 -27.33
#